data_AF-A0A1F6TF90-F1
#
_entry.id   AF-A0A1F6TF90-F1
#
_cell.length_a   1.000
_cell.length_b   1.000
_cell.length_c   1.000
_cell.angle_alpha   90.00
_cell.angle_beta   90.00
_cell.angle_gamma   90.00
#
_symmetry.space_group_name_H-M   'P 1'
#
loop_
_entity.id
_entity.type
_entity.pdbx_description
1 polymer ?
#
loop_
_entity_poly.entity_id
_entity_poly.type
_entity_poly.pdbx_seq_one_letter_code
_entity_poly.pdbx_strand_id
1 'polypeptide(L)' 'MPAANLKQVAHELIDKLPDDASWDDVVYEMVTRREIEAGLADSDANRCTPVEDVAKEFGLKA' A
#
# COMPACT_ATOMS: atom_id res chain seq x y z
N MET A 1 -12.83 -12.18 -0.46
CA MET A 1 -12.58 -12.59 0.94
C MET A 1 -13.21 -11.54 1.83
N PRO A 2 -13.81 -11.87 2.99
CA PRO A 2 -14.27 -10.83 3.91
C PRO A 2 -13.08 -9.93 4.23
N ALA A 3 -13.28 -8.61 4.19
CA ALA A 3 -12.25 -7.66 4.60
C ALA A 3 -11.81 -8.05 6.02
N ALA A 4 -10.53 -8.34 6.20
CA ALA A 4 -9.99 -8.68 7.52
C ALA A 4 -10.33 -7.55 8.50
N ASN A 5 -10.69 -7.90 9.74
CA ASN A 5 -11.03 -6.91 10.74
C ASN A 5 -9.82 -5.98 10.95
N LEU A 6 -10.03 -4.66 10.90
CA LEU A 6 -8.98 -3.65 11.11
C LEU A 6 -8.09 -3.97 12.31
N LYS A 7 -8.68 -4.42 13.43
CA LYS A 7 -7.92 -4.76 14.64
C LYS A 7 -6.99 -5.96 14.41
N GLN A 8 -7.47 -6.99 13.72
CA GLN A 8 -6.67 -8.18 13.42
C GLN A 8 -5.50 -7.84 12.51
N VAL A 9 -5.75 -7.05 11.46
CA VAL A 9 -4.69 -6.59 10.55
C VAL A 9 -3.66 -5.73 11.27
N ALA A 10 -4.11 -4.82 12.15
CA ALA A 10 -3.19 -4.01 12.95
C ALA A 10 -2.33 -4.87 13.88
N HIS A 11 -2.91 -5.90 14.53
CA HIS A 11 -2.15 -6.86 15.32
C HIS A 11 -1.12 -7.62 14.48
N GLU A 12 -1.51 -8.13 13.32
CA GLU A 12 -0.59 -8.84 12.41
C GLU A 12 0.56 -7.98 11.89
N LEU A 13 0.35 -6.66 11.74
CA LEU A 13 1.42 -5.72 11.39
C LEU A 13 2.36 -5.50 12.56
N ILE A 14 1.82 -5.31 13.76
CA ILE A 14 2.62 -5.13 14.98
C ILE A 14 3.45 -6.39 15.28
N ASP A 15 2.88 -7.59 15.11
CA ASP A 15 3.56 -8.86 15.38
C ASP A 15 4.75 -9.12 14.43
N LYS A 16 4.86 -8.40 13.32
CA LYS A 16 5.97 -8.50 12.34
C LYS A 16 7.10 -7.50 12.61
N LEU A 17 6.85 -6.50 13.46
CA LEU A 17 7.88 -5.52 13.81
C LEU A 17 8.96 -6.18 14.69
N PRO A 18 10.21 -5.70 14.60
CA PRO A 18 11.25 -6.15 15.51
C PRO A 18 10.97 -5.67 16.96
N ASP A 19 11.51 -6.38 17.95
CA ASP A 19 11.29 -6.06 19.38
C ASP A 19 11.79 -4.66 19.78
N ASP A 20 12.74 -4.10 19.03
CA ASP A 20 13.31 -2.76 19.23
C ASP A 20 12.65 -1.68 18.36
N ALA A 21 11.53 -2.00 17.69
CA ALA A 21 10.78 -1.06 16.88
C ALA A 21 10.33 0.17 17.69
N SER A 22 10.43 1.32 17.03
CA SER A 22 9.97 2.59 17.56
C SER A 22 8.52 2.87 17.20
N TRP A 23 7.95 3.92 17.79
CA TRP A 23 6.64 4.41 17.38
C TRP A 23 6.61 4.91 15.93
N ASP A 24 7.74 5.40 15.41
CA ASP A 24 7.83 5.84 14.02
C ASP A 24 7.71 4.66 13.06
N ASP A 25 8.28 3.50 13.42
CA ASP A 25 8.16 2.26 12.62
C ASP A 25 6.71 1.76 12.60
N VAL A 26 6.01 1.82 13.75
CA VAL A 26 4.59 1.47 13.83
C VAL A 26 3.76 2.37 12.92
N VAL A 27 3.97 3.69 12.98
CA VAL A 27 3.25 4.65 12.14
C VAL A 27 3.54 4.40 10.66
N TYR A 28 4.81 4.17 10.31
CA TYR A 28 5.24 3.88 8.96
C TYR A 28 4.49 2.68 8.38
N GLU A 29 4.52 1.52 9.05
CA GLU A 29 3.86 0.31 8.57
C GLU A 29 2.34 0.49 8.37
N MET A 30 1.69 1.20 9.28
CA MET A 30 0.24 1.47 9.19
C MET A 30 -0.09 2.37 7.99
N VAL A 31 0.72 3.41 7.75
CA VAL A 31 0.56 4.31 6.59
C VAL A 31 0.83 3.55 5.30
N THR A 32 1.92 2.79 5.23
CA THR A 32 2.27 1.98 4.05
C THR A 32 1.15 1.01 3.70
N ARG A 33 0.59 0.30 4.69
CA ARG A 33 -0.54 -0.60 4.45
C ARG A 33 -1.75 0.14 3.86
N ARG A 34 -2.12 1.29 4.44
CA ARG A 34 -3.24 2.12 3.96
C ARG A 34 -3.01 2.60 2.54
N GLU A 35 -1.80 3.05 2.22
CA GLU A 35 -1.46 3.54 0.87
C GLU A 35 -1.51 2.43 -0.18
N ILE A 36 -1.06 1.22 0.16
CA ILE A 36 -1.21 0.04 -0.71
C ILE A 36 -2.69 -0.26 -0.97
N GLU A 37 -3.53 -0.28 0.07
CA GLU A 37 -4.97 -0.54 -0.09
C GLU A 37 -5.66 0.54 -0.93
N ALA A 38 -5.28 1.81 -0.74
CA ALA A 38 -5.78 2.91 -1.57
C ALA A 38 -5.34 2.76 -3.03
N GLY A 39 -4.06 2.47 -3.29
CA GLY A 39 -3.53 2.28 -4.64
C GLY A 39 -4.17 1.09 -5.36
N LEU A 40 -4.39 -0.03 -4.66
CA LEU A 40 -5.13 -1.17 -5.20
C LEU A 40 -6.57 -0.80 -5.54
N ALA A 41 -7.26 -0.06 -4.66
CA ALA A 41 -8.62 0.40 -4.92
C ALA A 41 -8.71 1.42 -6.07
N ASP A 42 -7.68 2.24 -6.28
CA ASP A 42 -7.57 3.13 -7.43
C ASP A 42 -7.35 2.32 -8.72
N SER A 43 -6.48 1.31 -8.69
CA SER A 43 -6.22 0.41 -9.81
C SER A 43 -7.48 -0.35 -10.22
N ASP A 44 -8.17 -0.99 -9.27
CA ASP A 44 -9.40 -1.74 -9.53
C ASP A 44 -10.52 -0.85 -10.07
N ALA A 45 -10.56 0.42 -9.65
CA ALA A 45 -11.52 1.40 -10.13
C ALA A 45 -11.07 2.15 -11.39
N ASN A 46 -9.97 1.73 -12.01
CA ASN A 46 -9.42 2.32 -13.23
C ASN A 46 -9.13 3.84 -13.09
N ARG A 47 -8.68 4.26 -11.89
CA ARG A 47 -8.24 5.64 -11.56
C ARG A 47 -6.72 5.82 -11.70
N CYS A 48 -6.07 4.97 -12.48
CA CYS A 48 -4.63 5.03 -12.76
C CYS A 48 -4.37 5.42 -14.22
N THR A 49 -3.19 5.96 -14.50
CA THR A 49 -2.72 6.17 -15.87
C THR A 49 -2.17 4.86 -16.43
N PRO A 50 -2.59 4.42 -17.63
CA PRO A 50 -2.00 3.25 -18.30
C PRO A 50 -0.49 3.38 -18.50
N VAL A 51 0.22 2.27 -18.43
CA VAL A 51 1.70 2.26 -18.49
C VAL A 51 2.22 2.77 -19.84
N GLU A 52 1.49 2.51 -20.91
CA GLU A 52 1.77 2.98 -22.27
C GLU A 52 1.71 4.50 -22.38
N ASP A 53 0.78 5.14 -21.69
CA ASP A 53 0.61 6.59 -21.69
C ASP A 53 1.74 7.26 -20.88
N VAL A 54 2.09 6.68 -19.73
CA VAL A 54 3.24 7.13 -18.93
C VAL A 54 4.54 6.96 -19.71
N ALA A 55 4.78 5.80 -20.33
CA ALA A 55 5.98 5.55 -21.11
C ALA A 55 6.13 6.58 -22.26
N LYS A 56 5.03 6.89 -22.94
CA LYS A 56 4.99 7.91 -23.99
C LYS A 56 5.30 9.31 -23.46
N GLU A 57 4.75 9.69 -22.30
CA GLU A 57 5.00 10.99 -21.66
C GLU A 57 6.49 11.20 -21.36
N PHE A 58 7.17 10.14 -20.88
CA PHE A 58 8.58 10.20 -20.53
C PHE A 58 9.54 9.80 -21.68
N GLY A 59 9.02 9.56 -22.90
CA GLY A 59 9.83 9.18 -24.06
C GLY A 59 10.51 7.81 -23.93
N LEU A 60 9.98 6.94 -23.07
CA LEU A 60 10.45 5.57 -22.88
C LEU A 60 9.88 4.69 -23.99
N LYS A 61 10.71 3.81 -24.56
CA LYS A 61 10.23 2.79 -25.49
C LYS A 61 9.51 1.72 -24.65
N ALA A 62 8.23 1.51 -24.94
CA ALA A 62 7.43 0.42 -24.37
C ALA A 62 8.00 -0.95 -24.77
#